data_AF-A0A2C9VJ97-F1
#
_entry.id   AF-A0A2C9VJ97-F1
#
_cell.length_a   1.000
_cell.length_b   1.000
_cell.length_c   1.000
_cell.angle_alpha   90.00
_cell.angle_beta   90.00
_cell.angle_gamma   90.00
#
_symmetry.space_group_name_H-M   'P 1'
#
loop_
_entity.id
_entity.type
_entity.pdbx_description
1 polymer ?
#
loop_
_entity_poly.entity_id
_entity_poly.type
_entity_poly.pdbx_seq_one_letter_code
_entity_poly.pdbx_strand_id
1 'polypeptide(L)'
;MARPLSIFFLSSVLALATLHGIHAVEYIVTNRAPTTPGGIKFNNQLGVEYTKQTMASASDFIWRLFQQNTEADRKNVPLVSLFLDDLGDNAVAGTSNNEISVGDNFIQNIQGDVKPDFNGVVYHEMTHVWQWDGSAGNKAPGHVIEGIADFVRLKANYVPQGWAQPGDGSNWNDSYSVTARFFDYCNDLRNGFVADLNKQMRETYSDEFFVQLLGKPVDQLWNEYKARYGKN
;
A
#
# COMPACT_ATOMS: atom_id res chain seq x y z
N MET A 1 58.76 33.27 -36.47
CA MET A 1 58.02 33.20 -35.19
C MET A 1 56.87 32.24 -35.37
N ALA A 2 56.91 31.10 -34.69
CA ALA A 2 55.90 30.04 -34.78
C ALA A 2 54.61 30.44 -34.03
N ARG A 3 53.45 30.05 -34.56
CA ARG A 3 52.14 30.11 -33.87
C ARG A 3 51.51 28.70 -33.86
N PRO A 4 50.80 28.32 -32.79
CA PRO A 4 50.55 26.93 -32.46
C PRO A 4 49.31 26.34 -33.16
N LEU A 5 49.34 25.01 -33.24
CA LEU A 5 48.30 24.11 -33.75
C LEU A 5 47.15 24.01 -32.73
N SER A 6 45.91 24.34 -33.13
CA SER A 6 44.71 24.07 -32.33
C SER A 6 43.98 22.86 -32.89
N ILE A 7 44.02 21.75 -32.14
CA ILE A 7 43.25 20.54 -32.41
C ILE A 7 41.89 20.72 -31.71
N PHE A 8 40.80 20.81 -32.49
CA PHE A 8 39.45 20.72 -31.96
C PHE A 8 39.04 19.24 -31.89
N PHE A 9 38.89 18.71 -30.67
CA PHE A 9 38.16 17.46 -30.44
C PHE A 9 36.66 17.75 -30.47
N LEU A 10 35.95 17.23 -31.46
CA LEU A 10 34.49 17.19 -31.47
C LEU A 10 34.05 15.80 -30.98
N SER A 11 33.74 15.70 -29.69
CA SER A 11 33.09 14.52 -29.12
C SER A 11 31.57 14.67 -29.26
N SER A 12 31.00 14.06 -30.29
CA SER A 12 29.54 13.93 -30.45
C SER A 12 29.03 12.77 -29.57
N VAL A 13 28.41 13.09 -28.44
CA VAL A 13 27.69 12.14 -27.60
C VAL A 13 26.34 11.84 -28.25
N LEU A 14 26.13 10.60 -28.70
CA LEU A 14 24.81 10.09 -29.07
C LEU A 14 24.06 9.75 -27.77
N ALA A 15 23.11 10.58 -27.37
CA ALA A 15 22.12 10.21 -26.36
C ALA A 15 20.97 9.47 -27.05
N LEU A 16 20.95 8.15 -26.95
CA LEU A 16 19.78 7.34 -27.32
C LEU A 16 18.74 7.47 -26.19
N ALA A 17 17.87 8.47 -26.28
CA ALA A 17 16.73 8.56 -25.39
C ALA A 17 15.64 7.59 -25.89
N THR A 18 15.61 6.38 -25.33
CA THR A 18 14.41 5.54 -25.42
C THR A 18 13.33 6.16 -24.53
N LEU A 19 12.48 7.03 -25.10
CA LEU A 19 11.19 7.37 -24.49
C LEU A 19 10.31 6.12 -24.53
N HIS A 20 10.45 5.26 -23.53
CA HIS A 20 9.31 4.47 -23.08
C HIS A 20 8.40 5.48 -22.40
N GLY A 21 7.21 5.70 -22.95
CA GLY A 21 6.20 6.56 -22.33
C GLY A 21 5.92 6.01 -20.94
N ILE A 22 6.51 6.61 -19.91
CA ILE A 22 6.13 6.36 -18.53
C ILE A 22 4.75 7.00 -18.42
N HIS A 23 3.67 6.20 -18.46
CA HIS A 23 2.39 6.69 -17.97
C HIS A 23 2.53 6.84 -16.46
N ALA A 24 3.14 7.95 -16.04
CA ALA A 24 3.25 8.33 -14.65
C ALA A 24 1.84 8.51 -14.11
N VAL A 25 1.53 7.85 -12.99
CA VAL A 25 0.25 8.00 -12.30
C VAL A 25 0.14 9.46 -11.85
N GLU A 26 -0.96 10.11 -12.22
CA GLU A 26 -1.30 11.42 -11.72
C GLU A 26 -1.88 11.29 -10.30
N TYR A 27 -1.43 12.13 -9.38
CA TYR A 27 -1.95 12.18 -8.02
C TYR A 27 -2.61 13.53 -7.75
N ILE A 28 -3.90 13.51 -7.46
CA ILE A 28 -4.67 14.70 -7.07
C ILE A 28 -4.96 14.63 -5.59
N VAL A 29 -4.77 15.76 -4.89
CA VAL A 29 -5.11 15.88 -3.46
C VAL A 29 -5.93 17.13 -3.25
N THR A 30 -7.10 16.98 -2.64
CA THR A 30 -8.00 18.11 -2.34
C THR A 30 -8.46 18.04 -0.90
N ASN A 31 -8.30 19.14 -0.16
CA ASN A 31 -8.90 19.29 1.15
C ASN A 31 -10.32 19.85 0.99
N ARG A 32 -11.35 19.01 1.16
CA ARG A 32 -12.76 19.40 1.08
C ARG A 32 -13.34 19.82 2.44
N ALA A 33 -12.56 19.72 3.51
CA ALA A 33 -12.92 20.15 4.86
C ALA A 33 -11.99 21.27 5.40
N PRO A 34 -11.65 22.33 4.62
CA PRO A 34 -10.55 23.24 4.97
C PRO A 34 -10.78 24.09 6.23
N THR A 35 -12.03 24.19 6.69
CA THR A 35 -12.41 24.98 7.87
C THR A 35 -12.57 24.15 9.14
N THR A 36 -12.51 22.83 9.08
CA THR A 36 -12.57 21.98 10.28
C THR A 36 -11.21 21.98 10.99
N PRO A 37 -11.14 21.65 12.30
CA PRO A 37 -9.85 21.59 12.97
C PRO A 37 -8.91 20.54 12.34
N GLY A 38 -9.46 19.42 11.88
CA GLY A 38 -8.75 18.40 11.11
C GLY A 38 -8.20 18.93 9.78
N GLY A 39 -9.01 19.64 9.00
CA GLY A 39 -8.58 20.23 7.74
C GLY A 39 -7.54 21.35 7.88
N ILE A 40 -7.66 22.18 8.90
CA ILE A 40 -6.63 23.19 9.24
C ILE A 40 -5.32 22.48 9.60
N LYS A 41 -5.39 21.43 10.43
CA LYS A 41 -4.21 20.65 10.82
C LYS A 41 -3.55 19.94 9.63
N PHE A 42 -4.34 19.36 8.73
CA PHE A 42 -3.86 18.79 7.47
C PHE A 42 -3.07 19.82 6.65
N ASN A 43 -3.64 21.01 6.42
CA ASN A 43 -2.98 22.06 5.63
C ASN A 43 -1.66 22.51 6.26
N ASN A 44 -1.61 22.62 7.59
CA ASN A 44 -0.45 23.14 8.31
C ASN A 44 0.69 22.12 8.46
N GLN A 45 0.38 20.82 8.57
CA GLN A 45 1.38 19.79 8.95
C GLN A 45 1.69 18.78 7.84
N LEU A 46 0.78 18.60 6.88
CA LEU A 46 0.93 17.68 5.76
C LEU A 46 0.92 18.49 4.45
N GLY A 47 -0.24 19.01 4.06
CA GLY A 47 -0.44 19.75 2.82
C GLY A 47 -0.52 18.86 1.58
N VAL A 48 -0.93 19.48 0.47
CA VAL A 48 -1.17 18.81 -0.82
C VAL A 48 0.09 18.13 -1.36
N GLU A 49 1.22 18.85 -1.41
CA GLU A 49 2.43 18.35 -2.06
C GLU A 49 3.10 17.21 -1.29
N TYR A 50 3.15 17.28 0.04
CA TYR A 50 3.60 16.16 0.86
C TYR A 50 2.71 14.93 0.63
N THR A 51 1.39 15.12 0.58
CA THR A 51 0.45 14.01 0.40
C THR A 51 0.64 13.34 -0.96
N LYS A 52 0.83 14.10 -2.05
CA LYS A 52 1.16 13.54 -3.36
C LYS A 52 2.47 12.75 -3.33
N GLN A 53 3.50 13.26 -2.67
CA GLN A 53 4.79 12.54 -2.50
C GLN A 53 4.61 11.24 -1.72
N THR A 54 3.78 11.23 -0.68
CA THR A 54 3.45 10.03 0.10
C THR A 54 2.68 9.02 -0.75
N MET A 55 1.69 9.45 -1.55
CA MET A 55 0.94 8.58 -2.47
C MET A 55 1.87 7.94 -3.51
N ALA A 56 2.74 8.72 -4.14
CA ALA A 56 3.73 8.19 -5.09
C ALA A 56 4.68 7.18 -4.42
N SER A 57 5.18 7.51 -3.23
CA SER A 57 6.05 6.61 -2.45
C SER A 57 5.34 5.30 -2.07
N ALA A 58 4.05 5.40 -1.70
CA ALA A 58 3.22 4.23 -1.41
C ALA A 58 3.03 3.36 -2.65
N SER A 59 2.69 3.93 -3.82
CA SER A 59 2.61 3.20 -5.08
C SER A 59 3.90 2.44 -5.40
N ASP A 60 5.05 3.12 -5.34
CA ASP A 60 6.34 2.49 -5.62
C ASP A 60 6.69 1.37 -4.62
N PHE A 61 6.31 1.54 -3.34
CA PHE A 61 6.47 0.52 -2.33
C PHE A 61 5.59 -0.70 -2.61
N ILE A 62 4.30 -0.47 -2.89
CA ILE A 62 3.30 -1.50 -3.14
C ILE A 62 3.63 -2.29 -4.39
N TRP A 63 3.98 -1.63 -5.50
CA TRP A 63 4.37 -2.33 -6.73
C TRP A 63 5.60 -3.22 -6.53
N ARG A 64 6.59 -2.77 -5.77
CA ARG A 64 7.76 -3.60 -5.43
C ARG A 64 7.38 -4.77 -4.54
N LEU A 65 6.57 -4.53 -3.51
CA LEU A 65 6.13 -5.56 -2.57
C LEU A 65 5.26 -6.63 -3.23
N PHE A 66 4.38 -6.24 -4.16
CA PHE A 66 3.56 -7.14 -4.97
C PHE A 66 4.26 -7.67 -6.22
N GLN A 67 5.54 -7.32 -6.43
CA GLN A 67 6.32 -7.71 -7.61
C GLN A 67 5.64 -7.34 -8.94
N GLN A 68 4.85 -6.26 -8.94
CA GLN A 68 4.20 -5.69 -10.12
C GLN A 68 5.18 -4.79 -10.87
N ASN A 69 6.24 -5.40 -11.42
CA ASN A 69 7.39 -4.67 -11.96
C ASN A 69 7.16 -4.13 -13.38
N THR A 70 6.15 -4.65 -14.10
CA THR A 70 5.80 -4.22 -15.46
C THR A 70 4.39 -3.66 -15.54
N GLU A 71 4.07 -2.91 -16.60
CA GLU A 71 2.70 -2.42 -16.84
C GLU A 71 1.68 -3.56 -16.96
N ALA A 72 2.07 -4.69 -17.54
CA ALA A 72 1.21 -5.87 -17.67
C ALA A 72 0.86 -6.49 -16.29
N ASP A 73 1.70 -6.30 -15.29
CA ASP A 73 1.44 -6.79 -13.94
C ASP A 73 0.52 -5.86 -13.14
N ARG A 74 0.41 -4.59 -13.52
CA ARG A 74 -0.30 -3.55 -12.76
C ARG A 74 -1.75 -3.40 -13.20
N LYS A 75 -2.59 -2.89 -12.29
CA LYS A 75 -3.86 -2.27 -12.67
C LYS A 75 -3.57 -1.01 -13.50
N ASN A 76 -4.32 -0.79 -14.58
CA ASN A 76 -4.21 0.43 -15.37
C ASN A 76 -5.01 1.56 -14.71
N VAL A 77 -4.37 2.29 -13.80
CA VAL A 77 -4.97 3.42 -13.07
C VAL A 77 -4.11 4.66 -13.32
N PRO A 78 -4.46 5.52 -14.30
CA PRO A 78 -3.64 6.67 -14.66
C PRO A 78 -3.77 7.84 -13.67
N LEU A 79 -4.80 7.83 -12.81
CA LEU A 79 -5.11 8.89 -11.85
C LEU A 79 -5.53 8.28 -10.52
N VAL A 80 -4.99 8.79 -9.42
CA VAL A 80 -5.49 8.51 -8.07
C VAL A 80 -5.78 9.82 -7.35
N SER A 81 -6.98 9.94 -6.79
CA SER A 81 -7.42 11.14 -6.07
C SER A 81 -7.53 10.86 -4.58
N LEU A 82 -6.96 11.73 -3.74
CA LEU A 82 -7.18 11.72 -2.30
C LEU A 82 -7.93 12.97 -1.86
N PHE A 83 -8.98 12.76 -1.09
CA PHE A 83 -9.83 13.80 -0.54
C PHE A 83 -9.75 13.78 0.98
N LEU A 84 -9.48 14.93 1.60
CA LEU A 84 -9.75 15.11 3.01
C LEU A 84 -11.20 15.56 3.15
N ASP A 85 -12.03 14.70 3.74
CA ASP A 85 -13.47 14.89 3.86
C ASP A 85 -13.88 14.94 5.34
N ASP A 86 -15.00 15.61 5.63
CA ASP A 86 -15.71 15.44 6.89
C ASP A 86 -16.57 14.18 6.79
N LEU A 87 -16.05 13.08 7.34
CA LEU A 87 -16.69 11.76 7.31
C LEU A 87 -17.44 11.45 8.63
N GLY A 88 -17.53 12.42 9.55
CA GLY A 88 -18.03 12.20 10.91
C GLY A 88 -17.03 11.46 11.82
N ASP A 89 -17.48 11.11 13.03
CA ASP A 89 -16.56 10.75 14.13
C ASP A 89 -15.93 9.35 14.03
N ASN A 90 -16.50 8.45 13.22
CA ASN A 90 -16.14 7.02 13.23
C ASN A 90 -15.33 6.55 12.01
N ALA A 91 -15.15 7.40 10.99
CA ALA A 91 -14.51 7.01 9.75
C ALA A 91 -13.07 7.53 9.68
N VAL A 92 -12.11 6.61 9.55
CA VAL A 92 -10.68 6.94 9.39
C VAL A 92 -10.39 7.28 7.94
N ALA A 93 -10.66 6.34 7.04
CA ALA A 93 -10.51 6.49 5.61
C ALA A 93 -11.29 5.38 4.88
N GLY A 94 -11.33 5.49 3.56
CA GLY A 94 -11.76 4.41 2.69
C GLY A 94 -11.41 4.67 1.23
N THR A 95 -11.30 3.60 0.46
CA THR A 95 -10.98 3.64 -0.96
C THR A 95 -12.11 3.08 -1.79
N SER A 96 -12.47 3.79 -2.86
CA SER A 96 -13.39 3.33 -3.89
C SER A 96 -12.76 3.54 -5.26
N ASN A 97 -12.48 2.45 -5.97
CA ASN A 97 -11.72 2.45 -7.22
C ASN A 97 -10.35 3.13 -7.05
N ASN A 98 -10.21 4.35 -7.56
CA ASN A 98 -9.01 5.18 -7.54
C ASN A 98 -9.21 6.47 -6.72
N GLU A 99 -10.28 6.55 -5.94
CA GLU A 99 -10.55 7.66 -5.03
C GLU A 99 -10.42 7.20 -3.59
N ILE A 100 -9.67 7.99 -2.81
CA ILE A 100 -9.41 7.78 -1.39
C ILE A 100 -10.05 8.94 -0.65
N SER A 101 -10.86 8.66 0.37
CA SER A 101 -11.34 9.66 1.32
C SER A 101 -10.68 9.41 2.67
N VAL A 102 -10.08 10.45 3.25
CA VAL A 102 -9.53 10.44 4.61
C VAL A 102 -10.37 11.37 5.47
N GLY A 103 -10.77 10.90 6.66
CA GLY A 103 -11.56 11.66 7.61
C GLY A 103 -10.75 12.77 8.27
N ASP A 104 -11.26 13.99 8.27
CA ASP A 104 -10.65 15.13 8.94
C ASP A 104 -10.55 14.92 10.47
N ASN A 105 -11.56 14.30 11.08
CA ASN A 105 -11.58 13.94 12.50
C ASN A 105 -10.42 13.00 12.89
N PHE A 106 -10.05 12.06 12.01
CA PHE A 106 -8.86 11.23 12.24
C PHE A 106 -7.60 12.09 12.31
N ILE A 107 -7.42 13.02 11.35
CA ILE A 107 -6.28 13.95 11.35
C ILE A 107 -6.27 14.81 12.62
N GLN A 108 -7.43 15.34 13.02
CA GLN A 108 -7.59 16.13 14.23
C GLN A 108 -7.08 15.38 15.47
N ASN A 109 -7.49 14.11 15.61
CA ASN A 109 -7.28 13.32 16.83
C ASN A 109 -5.86 12.76 17.01
N ILE A 110 -5.02 12.72 15.96
CA ILE A 110 -3.62 12.28 16.08
C ILE A 110 -2.86 13.20 17.05
N GLN A 111 -2.19 12.64 18.05
CA GLN A 111 -1.39 13.41 19.00
C GLN A 111 0.06 13.46 18.54
N GLY A 112 0.70 14.63 18.61
CA GLY A 112 2.10 14.79 18.20
C GLY A 112 2.30 14.89 16.69
N ASP A 113 3.33 14.24 16.15
CA ASP A 113 3.61 14.22 14.71
C ASP A 113 2.54 13.42 13.96
N VAL A 114 1.88 14.07 13.01
CA VAL A 114 0.76 13.50 12.23
C VAL A 114 1.26 12.49 11.19
N LYS A 115 2.51 12.62 10.75
CA LYS A 115 3.01 11.91 9.57
C LYS A 115 2.98 10.39 9.69
N PRO A 116 3.39 9.75 10.80
CA PRO A 116 3.42 8.30 10.88
C PRO A 116 2.03 7.66 10.75
N ASP A 117 1.04 8.17 11.48
CA ASP A 117 -0.34 7.68 11.42
C ASP A 117 -0.97 7.95 10.05
N PHE A 118 -0.81 9.17 9.53
CA PHE A 118 -1.33 9.54 8.22
C PHE A 118 -0.71 8.72 7.10
N ASN A 119 0.62 8.58 7.07
CA ASN A 119 1.31 7.78 6.06
C ASN A 119 0.87 6.32 6.14
N GLY A 120 0.68 5.76 7.34
CA GLY A 120 0.16 4.41 7.50
C GLY A 120 -1.21 4.22 6.86
N VAL A 121 -2.14 5.16 7.08
CA VAL A 121 -3.46 5.15 6.43
C VAL A 121 -3.33 5.29 4.91
N VAL A 122 -2.51 6.22 4.42
CA VAL A 122 -2.30 6.37 2.96
C VAL A 122 -1.74 5.09 2.35
N TYR A 123 -0.80 4.40 3.00
CA TYR A 123 -0.27 3.13 2.49
C TYR A 123 -1.32 2.01 2.47
N HIS A 124 -2.18 1.95 3.50
CA HIS A 124 -3.31 1.03 3.53
C HIS A 124 -4.28 1.32 2.38
N GLU A 125 -4.76 2.56 2.24
CA GLU A 125 -5.73 2.94 1.21
C GLU A 125 -5.17 2.82 -0.21
N MET A 126 -3.91 3.22 -0.42
CA MET A 126 -3.23 3.03 -1.70
C MET A 126 -3.11 1.54 -2.05
N THR A 127 -3.07 0.64 -1.06
CA THR A 127 -3.06 -0.81 -1.33
C THR A 127 -4.35 -1.24 -2.01
N HIS A 128 -5.51 -0.73 -1.57
CA HIS A 128 -6.80 -1.03 -2.20
C HIS A 128 -6.86 -0.61 -3.68
N VAL A 129 -6.15 0.47 -4.05
CA VAL A 129 -6.03 0.89 -5.46
C VAL A 129 -5.26 -0.14 -6.31
N TRP A 130 -4.18 -0.70 -5.78
CA TRP A 130 -3.22 -1.51 -6.55
C TRP A 130 -3.37 -3.02 -6.40
N GLN A 131 -3.97 -3.49 -5.31
CA GLN A 131 -4.20 -4.91 -5.08
C GLN A 131 -5.34 -5.41 -5.96
N TRP A 132 -5.30 -6.67 -6.35
CA TRP A 132 -6.43 -7.34 -6.96
C TRP A 132 -7.38 -7.84 -5.87
N ASP A 133 -8.68 -7.69 -6.10
CA ASP A 133 -9.72 -8.02 -5.12
C ASP A 133 -10.76 -9.03 -5.65
N GLY A 134 -10.51 -9.63 -6.82
CA GLY A 134 -11.41 -10.53 -7.54
C GLY A 134 -12.42 -9.81 -8.44
N SER A 135 -13.04 -10.56 -9.35
CA SER A 135 -14.07 -10.03 -10.24
C SER A 135 -15.38 -9.78 -9.47
N ALA A 136 -16.31 -9.01 -10.07
CA ALA A 136 -17.65 -8.87 -9.51
C ALA A 136 -18.29 -10.26 -9.27
N GLY A 137 -18.81 -10.48 -8.06
CA GLY A 137 -19.38 -11.78 -7.64
C GLY A 137 -18.36 -12.81 -7.14
N ASN A 138 -17.07 -12.61 -7.36
CA ASN A 138 -15.98 -13.50 -6.92
C ASN A 138 -14.94 -12.77 -6.07
N LYS A 139 -15.35 -11.69 -5.40
CA LYS A 139 -14.44 -10.89 -4.59
C LYS A 139 -13.86 -11.70 -3.45
N ALA A 140 -12.59 -11.42 -3.14
CA ALA A 140 -11.97 -11.99 -1.96
C ALA A 140 -12.74 -11.57 -0.68
N PRO A 141 -12.75 -12.41 0.36
CA PRO A 141 -13.34 -12.03 1.65
C PRO A 141 -12.69 -10.76 2.20
N GLY A 142 -13.49 -9.91 2.86
CA GLY A 142 -13.03 -8.62 3.37
C GLY A 142 -11.78 -8.71 4.26
N HIS A 143 -11.69 -9.72 5.13
CA HIS A 143 -10.51 -9.91 5.98
C HIS A 143 -9.22 -10.19 5.18
N VAL A 144 -9.31 -10.80 4.00
CA VAL A 144 -8.14 -10.99 3.11
C VAL A 144 -7.75 -9.65 2.47
N ILE A 145 -8.72 -8.94 1.90
CA ILE A 145 -8.54 -7.63 1.25
C ILE A 145 -7.90 -6.63 2.23
N GLU A 146 -8.46 -6.51 3.42
CA GLU A 146 -8.00 -5.61 4.47
C GLU A 146 -6.70 -6.12 5.13
N GLY A 147 -6.55 -7.44 5.28
CA GLY A 147 -5.34 -8.05 5.80
C GLY A 147 -4.12 -7.84 4.90
N ILE A 148 -4.28 -7.83 3.57
CA ILE A 148 -3.23 -7.45 2.63
C ILE A 148 -2.87 -5.96 2.79
N ALA A 149 -3.87 -5.08 2.86
CA ALA A 149 -3.63 -3.64 3.07
C ALA A 149 -2.90 -3.34 4.38
N ASP A 150 -3.28 -4.01 5.47
CA ASP A 150 -2.58 -3.91 6.76
C ASP A 150 -1.20 -4.59 6.73
N PHE A 151 -1.01 -5.66 5.95
CA PHE A 151 0.31 -6.24 5.71
C PHE A 151 1.24 -5.24 5.01
N VAL A 152 0.78 -4.52 3.98
CA VAL A 152 1.58 -3.46 3.34
C VAL A 152 1.97 -2.40 4.36
N ARG A 153 1.01 -1.91 5.15
CA ARG A 153 1.25 -0.92 6.21
C ARG A 153 2.26 -1.43 7.25
N LEU A 154 2.18 -2.71 7.62
CA LEU A 154 3.15 -3.39 8.48
C LEU A 154 4.55 -3.39 7.85
N LYS A 155 4.69 -3.81 6.59
CA LYS A 155 6.00 -3.85 5.90
C LYS A 155 6.59 -2.46 5.67
N ALA A 156 5.76 -1.44 5.56
CA ALA A 156 6.17 -0.03 5.48
C ALA A 156 6.57 0.57 6.85
N ASN A 157 6.50 -0.23 7.93
CA ASN A 157 6.84 0.18 9.29
C ASN A 157 5.93 1.29 9.86
N TYR A 158 4.66 1.30 9.48
CA TYR A 158 3.64 2.22 9.99
C TYR A 158 2.63 1.51 10.91
N VAL A 159 3.13 0.65 11.81
CA VAL A 159 2.30 -0.09 12.76
C VAL A 159 1.79 0.86 13.85
N PRO A 160 0.47 1.10 13.94
CA PRO A 160 -0.09 1.96 14.99
C PRO A 160 -0.09 1.25 16.34
N GLN A 161 -0.17 2.05 17.40
CA GLN A 161 -0.29 1.53 18.76
C GLN A 161 -1.56 0.68 18.92
N GLY A 162 -1.45 -0.46 19.60
CA GLY A 162 -2.58 -1.35 19.88
C GLY A 162 -2.88 -2.40 18.80
N TRP A 163 -2.16 -2.39 17.68
CA TRP A 163 -2.22 -3.51 16.73
C TRP A 163 -1.79 -4.83 17.36
N ALA A 164 -2.38 -5.91 16.84
CA ALA A 164 -2.04 -7.27 17.22
C ALA A 164 -0.53 -7.52 17.16
N GLN A 165 -0.04 -8.22 18.17
CA GLN A 165 1.31 -8.74 18.21
C GLN A 165 1.38 -10.10 17.49
N PRO A 166 2.56 -10.53 17.04
CA PRO A 166 2.74 -11.90 16.56
C PRO A 166 2.22 -12.90 17.60
N GLY A 167 1.38 -13.84 17.15
CA GLY A 167 0.73 -14.85 17.97
C GLY A 167 -0.61 -14.45 18.57
N ASP A 168 -1.06 -13.19 18.47
CA ASP A 168 -2.40 -12.78 18.92
C ASP A 168 -3.51 -13.34 18.01
N GLY A 169 -4.75 -13.33 18.50
CA GLY A 169 -5.93 -13.85 17.81
C GLY A 169 -6.19 -15.35 18.08
N SER A 170 -7.46 -15.73 18.04
CA SER A 170 -7.96 -17.11 18.08
C SER A 170 -8.08 -17.70 16.67
N ASN A 171 -8.44 -16.88 15.69
CA ASN A 171 -8.44 -17.20 14.27
C ASN A 171 -7.65 -16.17 13.46
N TRP A 172 -7.12 -16.57 12.30
CA TRP A 172 -6.31 -15.71 11.43
C TRP A 172 -7.11 -14.54 10.85
N ASN A 173 -8.44 -14.60 10.88
CA ASN A 173 -9.35 -13.57 10.40
C ASN A 173 -10.10 -12.78 11.50
N ASP A 174 -9.64 -12.86 12.76
CA ASP A 174 -10.27 -12.15 13.89
C ASP A 174 -10.23 -10.61 13.77
N SER A 175 -9.16 -10.08 13.17
CA SER A 175 -9.01 -8.67 12.83
C SER A 175 -7.99 -8.49 11.71
N TYR A 176 -8.03 -7.35 11.03
CA TYR A 176 -7.12 -7.06 9.91
C TYR A 176 -5.65 -7.05 10.35
N SER A 177 -5.35 -6.51 11.53
CA SER A 177 -3.99 -6.57 12.09
C SER A 177 -3.54 -7.99 12.45
N VAL A 178 -4.45 -8.88 12.88
CA VAL A 178 -4.13 -10.31 13.08
C VAL A 178 -3.85 -10.98 11.74
N THR A 179 -4.68 -10.75 10.73
CA THR A 179 -4.49 -11.28 9.38
C THR A 179 -3.17 -10.80 8.78
N ALA A 180 -2.83 -9.53 8.94
CA ALA A 180 -1.57 -8.96 8.47
C ALA A 180 -0.33 -9.63 9.11
N ARG A 181 -0.38 -9.92 10.42
CA ARG A 181 0.69 -10.65 11.12
C ARG A 181 0.82 -12.09 10.64
N PHE A 182 -0.32 -12.75 10.37
CA PHE A 182 -0.32 -14.09 9.80
C PHE A 182 0.25 -14.10 8.37
N PHE A 183 -0.13 -13.12 7.53
CA PHE A 183 0.41 -12.98 6.18
C PHE A 183 1.91 -12.65 6.19
N ASP A 184 2.41 -11.91 7.18
CA ASP A 184 3.84 -11.69 7.38
C ASP A 184 4.58 -13.00 7.67
N TYR A 185 4.03 -13.84 8.55
CA TYR A 185 4.56 -15.20 8.76
C TYR A 185 4.54 -16.06 7.50
N CYS A 186 3.44 -16.07 6.74
CA CYS A 186 3.35 -16.79 5.47
C CYS A 186 4.39 -16.29 4.45
N ASN A 187 4.65 -14.98 4.44
CA ASN A 187 5.68 -14.38 3.60
C ASN A 187 7.10 -14.72 4.06
N ASP A 188 7.32 -14.96 5.36
CA ASP A 188 8.60 -15.49 5.86
C ASP A 188 8.82 -16.95 5.48
N LEU A 189 7.76 -17.76 5.39
CA LEU A 189 7.84 -19.14 4.90
C LEU A 189 8.21 -19.20 3.41
N ARG A 190 7.66 -18.27 2.62
CA ARG A 190 7.95 -18.12 1.20
C ARG A 190 7.96 -16.65 0.82
N ASN A 191 9.15 -16.12 0.58
CA ASN A 191 9.31 -14.74 0.12
C ASN A 191 8.47 -14.49 -1.14
N GLY A 192 7.60 -13.48 -1.09
CA GLY A 192 6.67 -13.17 -2.18
C GLY A 192 5.31 -13.88 -2.07
N PHE A 193 5.01 -14.57 -0.96
CA PHE A 193 3.69 -15.17 -0.74
C PHE A 193 2.55 -14.17 -0.99
N VAL A 194 2.59 -12.98 -0.36
CA VAL A 194 1.52 -11.99 -0.52
C VAL A 194 1.46 -11.44 -1.95
N ALA A 195 2.61 -11.30 -2.62
CA ALA A 195 2.66 -10.89 -4.02
C ALA A 195 1.94 -11.88 -4.93
N ASP A 196 2.20 -13.18 -4.75
CA ASP A 196 1.58 -14.22 -5.55
C ASP A 196 0.11 -14.45 -5.17
N LEU A 197 -0.25 -14.33 -3.90
CA LEU A 197 -1.65 -14.34 -3.45
C LEU A 197 -2.43 -13.21 -4.13
N ASN A 198 -1.91 -11.97 -4.07
CA ASN A 198 -2.48 -10.82 -4.77
C ASN A 198 -2.58 -11.08 -6.28
N LYS A 199 -1.57 -11.71 -6.90
CA LYS A 199 -1.61 -12.03 -8.33
C LYS A 199 -2.69 -13.06 -8.68
N GLN A 200 -2.92 -14.08 -7.84
CA GLN A 200 -3.98 -15.06 -8.03
C GLN A 200 -5.38 -14.46 -7.80
N MET A 201 -5.46 -13.38 -7.00
CA MET A 201 -6.69 -12.63 -6.73
C MET A 201 -7.20 -11.74 -7.88
N ARG A 202 -6.61 -11.82 -9.08
CA ARG A 202 -7.06 -11.05 -10.26
C ARG A 202 -8.55 -11.24 -10.57
N GLU A 203 -8.99 -12.49 -10.56
CA GLU A 203 -10.36 -12.85 -10.99
C GLU A 203 -11.19 -13.45 -9.86
N THR A 204 -10.57 -14.13 -8.90
CA THR A 204 -11.28 -14.85 -7.83
C THR A 204 -10.40 -15.06 -6.61
N TYR A 205 -10.99 -15.56 -5.53
CA TYR A 205 -10.27 -16.00 -4.34
C TYR A 205 -10.68 -17.42 -3.95
N SER A 206 -9.72 -18.19 -3.46
CA SER A 206 -9.94 -19.48 -2.81
C SER A 206 -8.86 -19.72 -1.75
N ASP A 207 -9.24 -20.30 -0.60
CA ASP A 207 -8.27 -20.73 0.42
C ASP A 207 -7.32 -21.82 -0.10
N GLU A 208 -7.65 -22.49 -1.22
CA GLU A 208 -6.75 -23.43 -1.90
C GLU A 208 -5.45 -22.73 -2.40
N PHE A 209 -5.46 -21.41 -2.56
CA PHE A 209 -4.26 -20.65 -2.91
C PHE A 209 -3.15 -20.82 -1.87
N PHE A 210 -3.48 -21.03 -0.59
CA PHE A 210 -2.47 -21.35 0.43
C PHE A 210 -1.81 -22.70 0.17
N VAL A 211 -2.58 -23.71 -0.25
CA VAL A 211 -2.03 -25.02 -0.63
C VAL A 211 -1.13 -24.89 -1.86
N GLN A 212 -1.57 -24.14 -2.86
CA GLN A 212 -0.78 -23.93 -4.09
C GLN A 212 0.53 -23.20 -3.82
N LEU A 213 0.50 -22.19 -2.94
CA LEU A 213 1.66 -21.32 -2.69
C LEU A 213 2.59 -21.85 -1.60
N LEU A 214 2.07 -22.53 -0.58
CA LEU A 214 2.83 -22.97 0.60
C LEU A 214 2.76 -24.48 0.85
N GLY A 215 2.01 -25.23 0.05
CA GLY A 215 1.86 -26.68 0.18
C GLY A 215 1.00 -27.13 1.36
N LYS A 216 0.28 -26.20 2.02
CA LYS A 216 -0.49 -26.48 3.23
C LYS A 216 -1.82 -25.71 3.26
N PRO A 217 -2.90 -26.29 3.79
CA PRO A 217 -4.14 -25.57 4.05
C PRO A 217 -3.94 -24.42 5.05
N VAL A 218 -4.76 -23.37 4.93
CA VAL A 218 -4.68 -22.17 5.78
C VAL A 218 -4.79 -22.50 7.28
N ASP A 219 -5.65 -23.44 7.65
CA ASP A 219 -5.82 -23.86 9.06
C ASP A 219 -4.55 -24.51 9.63
N GLN A 220 -3.83 -25.28 8.81
CA GLN A 220 -2.56 -25.86 9.24
C GLN A 220 -1.50 -24.76 9.42
N LEU A 221 -1.40 -23.83 8.48
CA LEU A 221 -0.49 -22.69 8.57
C LEU A 221 -0.79 -21.81 9.78
N TRP A 222 -2.06 -21.59 10.10
CA TRP A 222 -2.48 -20.86 11.29
C TRP A 222 -2.05 -21.56 12.58
N ASN A 223 -2.25 -22.88 12.67
CA ASN A 223 -1.80 -23.65 13.81
C ASN A 223 -0.27 -23.59 13.99
N GLU A 224 0.49 -23.64 12.89
CA GLU A 224 1.95 -23.48 12.92
C GLU A 224 2.38 -22.07 13.35
N TYR A 225 1.68 -21.03 12.89
CA TYR A 225 1.86 -19.66 13.35
C TYR A 225 1.61 -19.53 14.87
N LYS A 226 0.51 -20.11 15.37
CA LYS A 226 0.17 -20.12 16.79
C LYS A 226 1.20 -20.91 17.62
N ALA A 227 1.70 -22.04 17.12
CA ALA A 227 2.77 -22.78 17.80
C ALA A 227 4.09 -22.00 17.86
N ARG A 228 4.37 -21.16 16.85
CA ARG A 228 5.61 -20.37 16.78
C ARG A 228 5.58 -19.11 17.63
N TYR A 229 4.45 -18.41 17.68
CA TYR A 229 4.35 -17.07 18.27
C TYR A 229 3.33 -16.95 19.41
N GLY A 230 2.43 -17.92 19.55
CA GLY A 230 1.46 -17.94 20.63
C GLY A 230 2.17 -17.93 21.98
N LYS A 231 1.73 -17.03 22.86
CA LYS A 231 2.11 -17.07 24.27
C LYS A 231 1.25 -18.14 24.94
N ASN A 232 1.89 -19.02 25.72
CA ASN A 232 1.20 -19.95 26.61
C ASN A 232 0.34 -19.20 27.63
#